data_AF-A0AAE0ETI3-F1
#
_entry.id   AF-A0AAE0ETI3-F1
#
_cell.length_a   1.000
_cell.length_b   1.000
_cell.length_c   1.000
_cell.angle_alpha   90.00
_cell.angle_beta   90.00
_cell.angle_gamma   90.00
#
_symmetry.space_group_name_H-M   'P 1'
#
loop_
_entity.id
_entity.type
_entity.pdbx_description
1 polymer ?
#
loop_
_entity_poly.entity_id
_entity_poly.type
_entity_poly.pdbx_seq_one_letter_code
_entity_poly.pdbx_strand_id
1 'polypeptide(L)'
;MHPGFHESFGPSGLAALLKDSKVVEDGPGEPLEALEQPDILVGGGEEGSLQDNFKRFRKKRQADKREAQKAVELANSARASPQYKQTVRKLFIETAKKYLGAPYAQRYHDPVSCECEGCTEREEQLFHAPPFLDCCALVRRCVADLQEHFGFKLGRGNQAYQFDTLPVRVQSVAELEPGDLIFYEGKYYSTSAKQQLHDIVHVEIFTGGESGEAVIGSRERFKWVKEYESYRIDNSARWKLIAYHFAKIDTWLEGTLQSFCSEHTWEPANMAEAHRLRDAPTKSIFTADTENEAASDDDC
;
A
#
# COMPACT_ATOMS: atom_id res chain seq x y z
N MET A 1 29.67 17.93 -46.15
CA MET A 1 28.39 18.08 -46.87
C MET A 1 27.71 16.72 -46.95
N HIS A 2 26.80 16.46 -46.02
CA HIS A 2 25.62 15.60 -46.14
C HIS A 2 24.76 15.88 -44.88
N PRO A 3 23.42 15.78 -44.99
CA PRO A 3 22.50 16.64 -44.26
C PRO A 3 21.93 15.98 -43.01
N GLY A 4 21.56 16.82 -42.05
CA GLY A 4 20.87 16.44 -40.83
C GLY A 4 19.43 16.01 -41.09
N PHE A 5 18.98 15.04 -40.29
CA PHE A 5 17.58 14.70 -40.12
C PHE A 5 17.21 15.04 -38.68
N HIS A 6 16.40 16.08 -38.55
CA HIS A 6 15.86 16.60 -37.30
C HIS A 6 14.39 16.17 -37.30
N GLU A 7 14.05 15.08 -36.61
CA GLU A 7 12.66 14.69 -36.39
C GLU A 7 12.20 15.18 -35.03
N SER A 8 11.44 16.27 -35.08
CA SER A 8 10.64 16.79 -33.97
C SER A 8 9.37 15.94 -33.83
N PHE A 9 9.27 15.16 -32.76
CA PHE A 9 8.00 14.57 -32.35
C PHE A 9 7.26 15.58 -31.45
N GLY A 10 6.19 16.16 -31.99
CA GLY A 10 5.24 16.99 -31.25
C GLY A 10 4.30 16.14 -30.40
N PRO A 11 3.74 16.69 -29.31
CA PRO A 11 2.81 15.98 -28.44
C PRO A 11 1.39 16.05 -29.04
N SER A 12 0.97 14.99 -29.73
CA SER A 12 -0.44 14.79 -30.08
C SER A 12 -0.83 13.31 -29.93
N GLY A 13 -1.34 12.95 -28.76
CA GLY A 13 -1.75 11.58 -28.52
C GLY A 13 -2.42 11.31 -27.17
N LEU A 14 -3.17 12.26 -26.61
CA LEU A 14 -3.96 12.01 -25.40
C LEU A 14 -5.15 12.96 -25.22
N ALA A 15 -5.80 13.34 -26.32
CA ALA A 15 -6.96 14.23 -26.33
C ALA A 15 -8.08 13.74 -27.26
N ALA A 16 -8.33 12.42 -27.29
CA ALA A 16 -9.42 11.83 -28.04
C ALA A 16 -10.12 10.74 -27.22
N LEU A 17 -10.69 11.10 -26.06
CA LEU A 17 -11.67 10.25 -25.35
C LEU A 17 -12.53 10.99 -24.31
N LEU A 18 -12.68 12.31 -24.42
CA LEU A 18 -13.61 13.10 -23.60
C LEU A 18 -14.14 14.29 -24.42
N LYS A 19 -15.07 14.04 -25.34
CA LYS A 19 -15.90 15.08 -25.95
C LYS A 19 -17.29 14.52 -26.17
N ASP A 20 -18.11 14.62 -25.14
CA ASP A 20 -19.56 14.87 -25.25
C ASP A 20 -20.09 15.19 -23.85
N SER A 21 -19.85 16.42 -23.40
CA SER A 21 -20.66 17.04 -22.36
C SER A 21 -20.87 18.50 -22.74
N LYS A 22 -22.12 18.81 -23.08
CA LYS A 22 -22.62 20.14 -23.42
C LYS A 22 -22.45 21.10 -22.24
N VAL A 23 -21.97 22.29 -22.59
CA VAL A 23 -22.04 23.52 -21.82
C VAL A 23 -23.52 23.91 -21.63
N VAL A 24 -23.92 24.19 -20.40
CA VAL A 24 -25.15 24.93 -20.07
C VAL A 24 -24.74 26.09 -19.15
N GLU A 25 -25.19 27.28 -19.52
CA GLU A 25 -24.84 28.58 -18.97
C GLU A 25 -25.48 28.87 -17.59
N ASP A 26 -24.86 29.84 -16.91
CA ASP A 26 -25.20 30.41 -15.61
C ASP A 26 -26.62 31.01 -15.52
N GLY A 27 -27.27 30.77 -14.37
CA GLY A 27 -28.49 31.41 -13.90
C GLY A 27 -28.62 31.28 -12.37
N PRO A 28 -29.32 32.21 -11.69
CA PRO A 28 -28.91 32.70 -10.36
C PRO A 28 -29.37 31.84 -9.18
N GLY A 29 -28.61 32.01 -8.09
CA GLY A 29 -28.65 31.21 -6.86
C GLY A 29 -30.02 31.02 -6.21
N GLU A 30 -30.28 29.76 -5.88
CA GLU A 30 -31.27 29.31 -4.90
C GLU A 30 -30.57 28.81 -3.61
N PRO A 31 -31.28 28.80 -2.47
CA PRO A 31 -30.66 28.83 -1.15
C PRO A 31 -30.04 27.49 -0.76
N LEU A 32 -28.99 27.57 0.05
CA LEU A 32 -28.34 26.45 0.75
C LEU A 32 -29.37 25.51 1.38
N GLU A 33 -29.59 24.36 0.73
CA GLU A 33 -30.23 23.20 1.33
C GLU A 33 -29.34 22.64 2.45
N ALA A 34 -30.04 22.25 3.52
CA ALA A 34 -29.46 21.85 4.78
C ALA A 34 -28.52 20.65 4.64
N LEU A 35 -27.35 20.76 5.26
CA LEU A 35 -26.49 19.64 5.59
C LEU A 35 -27.30 18.62 6.40
N GLU A 36 -27.64 17.49 5.79
CA GLU A 36 -28.20 16.33 6.47
C GLU A 36 -27.23 15.90 7.59
N GLN A 37 -27.67 16.11 8.82
CA GLN A 37 -27.00 15.61 10.01
C GLN A 37 -27.09 14.08 10.01
N PRO A 38 -26.08 13.37 10.54
CA PRO A 38 -26.18 11.92 10.68
C PRO A 38 -27.40 11.60 11.53
N ASP A 39 -28.28 10.74 11.01
CA ASP A 39 -29.46 10.21 11.69
C ASP A 39 -29.09 9.71 13.08
N ILE A 40 -29.26 10.59 14.07
CA ILE A 40 -29.47 10.18 15.45
C ILE A 40 -30.78 9.42 15.39
N LEU A 41 -30.75 8.14 15.74
CA LEU A 41 -31.91 7.26 15.89
C LEU A 41 -32.91 7.86 16.88
N VAL A 42 -33.67 8.86 16.43
CA VAL A 42 -34.89 9.32 17.07
C VAL A 42 -35.95 8.32 16.67
N GLY A 43 -36.37 7.51 17.64
CA GLY A 43 -37.39 6.48 17.46
C GLY A 43 -38.73 7.08 17.03
N GLY A 44 -38.90 7.28 15.72
CA GLY A 44 -40.21 7.43 15.08
C GLY A 44 -40.90 6.08 15.11
N GLY A 45 -41.84 5.92 16.05
CA GLY A 45 -42.57 4.67 16.26
C GLY A 45 -43.45 4.30 15.08
N GLU A 46 -43.05 3.26 14.34
CA GLU A 46 -44.04 2.34 13.80
C GLU A 46 -44.68 1.59 14.99
N GLU A 47 -46.01 1.43 14.96
CA GLU A 47 -46.79 0.69 15.94
C GLU A 47 -46.28 -0.75 16.07
N GLY A 48 -45.35 -0.98 16.98
CA GLY A 48 -44.74 -2.28 17.21
C GLY A 48 -44.11 -2.33 18.59
N SER A 49 -44.14 -3.51 19.21
CA SER A 49 -43.51 -3.66 20.52
C SER A 49 -41.99 -3.40 20.40
N LEU A 50 -41.37 -2.94 21.49
CA LEU A 50 -39.91 -2.84 21.59
C LEU A 50 -39.21 -4.16 21.19
N GLN A 51 -39.86 -5.29 21.47
CA GLN A 51 -39.38 -6.62 21.11
C GLN A 51 -39.40 -6.85 19.59
N ASP A 52 -40.41 -6.35 18.88
CA ASP A 52 -40.50 -6.44 17.42
C ASP A 52 -39.45 -5.57 16.73
N ASN A 53 -39.24 -4.36 17.25
CA ASN A 53 -38.18 -3.47 16.76
C ASN A 53 -36.79 -4.09 16.96
N PHE A 54 -36.54 -4.72 18.11
CA PHE A 54 -35.29 -5.44 18.35
C PHE A 54 -35.10 -6.65 17.42
N LYS A 55 -36.16 -7.43 17.17
CA LYS A 55 -36.13 -8.55 16.21
C LYS A 55 -35.81 -8.07 14.79
N ARG A 56 -36.42 -6.97 14.34
CA ARG A 56 -36.14 -6.35 13.03
C ARG A 56 -34.70 -5.88 12.93
N PHE A 57 -34.20 -5.17 13.95
CA PHE A 57 -32.81 -4.72 14.00
C PHE A 57 -31.82 -5.90 13.93
N ARG A 58 -32.04 -6.96 14.73
CA ARG A 58 -31.19 -8.15 14.73
C ARG A 58 -31.22 -8.85 13.36
N LYS A 59 -32.39 -8.98 12.74
CA LYS A 59 -32.53 -9.58 11.39
C LYS A 59 -31.82 -8.75 10.32
N LYS A 60 -31.96 -7.41 10.35
CA LYS A 60 -31.25 -6.48 9.46
C LYS A 60 -29.74 -6.62 9.63
N ARG A 61 -29.23 -6.52 10.86
CA ARG A 61 -27.79 -6.69 11.15
C ARG A 61 -27.23 -8.05 10.70
N GLN A 62 -28.00 -9.12 10.81
CA GLN A 62 -27.59 -10.43 10.30
C GLN A 62 -27.56 -10.49 8.77
N ALA A 63 -28.52 -9.84 8.09
CA ALA A 63 -28.53 -9.74 6.64
C ALA A 63 -27.34 -8.90 6.13
N ASP A 64 -27.12 -7.71 6.70
CA ASP A 64 -25.99 -6.82 6.37
C ASP A 64 -24.65 -7.56 6.54
N LYS A 65 -24.49 -8.32 7.64
CA LYS A 65 -23.29 -9.13 7.87
C LYS A 65 -23.09 -10.20 6.80
N ARG A 66 -24.16 -10.90 6.38
CA ARG A 66 -24.08 -11.93 5.32
C ARG A 66 -23.75 -11.32 3.97
N GLU A 67 -24.31 -10.16 3.66
CA GLU A 67 -24.02 -9.43 2.42
C GLU A 67 -22.57 -8.96 2.39
N ALA A 68 -22.08 -8.35 3.47
CA ALA A 68 -20.67 -7.97 3.61
C ALA A 68 -19.72 -9.16 3.47
N GLN A 69 -20.07 -10.31 4.08
CA GLN A 69 -19.28 -11.55 3.94
C GLN A 69 -19.21 -12.03 2.48
N LYS A 70 -20.35 -12.03 1.77
CA LYS A 70 -20.39 -12.40 0.34
C LYS A 70 -19.56 -11.43 -0.52
N ALA A 71 -19.62 -10.13 -0.24
CA ALA A 71 -18.83 -9.14 -0.96
C ALA A 71 -17.31 -9.36 -0.76
N VAL A 72 -16.88 -9.69 0.46
CA VAL A 72 -15.48 -10.03 0.75
C VAL A 72 -15.05 -11.31 0.04
N GLU A 73 -15.89 -12.35 0.05
CA GLU A 73 -15.59 -13.61 -0.63
C GLU A 73 -15.50 -13.43 -2.16
N LEU A 74 -16.41 -12.64 -2.74
CA LEU A 74 -16.36 -12.28 -4.16
C LEU A 74 -15.09 -11.49 -4.49
N ALA A 75 -14.72 -10.51 -3.66
CA ALA A 75 -13.49 -9.74 -3.85
C ALA A 75 -12.24 -10.64 -3.76
N ASN A 76 -12.19 -11.54 -2.77
CA ASN A 76 -11.07 -12.46 -2.60
C ASN A 76 -10.95 -13.46 -3.77
N SER A 77 -12.08 -13.98 -4.26
CA SER A 77 -12.06 -14.87 -5.43
C SER A 77 -11.58 -14.15 -6.70
N ALA A 78 -11.93 -12.87 -6.88
CA ALA A 78 -11.41 -12.06 -7.98
C ALA A 78 -9.89 -11.84 -7.88
N ARG A 79 -9.38 -11.61 -6.65
CA ARG A 79 -7.93 -11.46 -6.38
C ARG A 79 -7.10 -12.70 -6.67
N ALA A 80 -7.70 -13.88 -6.52
CA ALA A 80 -7.03 -15.14 -6.85
C ALA A 80 -6.77 -15.33 -8.35
N SER A 81 -7.43 -14.56 -9.22
CA SER A 81 -7.26 -14.71 -10.67
C SER A 81 -5.88 -14.22 -11.15
N PRO A 82 -5.19 -14.97 -12.03
CA PRO A 82 -3.90 -14.56 -12.59
C PRO A 82 -3.94 -13.20 -13.30
N GLN A 83 -5.06 -12.91 -13.98
CA GLN A 83 -5.27 -11.65 -14.71
C GLN A 83 -5.35 -10.46 -13.76
N TYR A 84 -6.03 -10.64 -12.62
CA TYR A 84 -6.08 -9.60 -11.59
C TYR A 84 -4.70 -9.34 -11.00
N LYS A 85 -3.99 -10.41 -10.59
CA LYS A 85 -2.61 -10.31 -10.08
C LYS A 85 -1.70 -9.54 -11.03
N GLN A 86 -1.73 -9.89 -12.32
CA GLN A 86 -0.93 -9.21 -13.34
C GLN A 86 -1.33 -7.75 -13.55
N THR A 87 -2.63 -7.43 -13.44
CA THR A 87 -3.11 -6.05 -13.52
C THR A 87 -2.59 -5.23 -12.35
N VAL A 88 -2.68 -5.75 -11.13
CA VAL A 88 -2.19 -5.06 -9.93
C VAL A 88 -0.67 -4.90 -9.94
N ARG A 89 0.09 -5.89 -10.43
CA ARG A 89 1.54 -5.78 -10.66
C ARG A 89 1.89 -4.58 -11.56
N LYS A 90 1.19 -4.46 -12.69
CA LYS A 90 1.37 -3.31 -13.60
C LYS A 90 1.02 -2.00 -12.91
N LEU A 91 -0.11 -1.92 -12.22
CA LEU A 91 -0.51 -0.73 -11.47
C LEU A 91 0.52 -0.35 -10.41
N PHE A 92 1.10 -1.34 -9.72
CA PHE A 92 2.12 -1.12 -8.71
C PHE A 92 3.39 -0.48 -9.29
N ILE A 93 3.87 -0.98 -10.43
CA ILE A 93 5.00 -0.38 -11.16
C ILE A 93 4.67 1.03 -11.64
N GLU A 94 3.51 1.22 -12.29
CA GLU A 94 3.10 2.55 -12.78
C GLU A 94 2.91 3.55 -11.64
N THR A 95 2.50 3.07 -10.46
CA THR A 95 2.41 3.89 -9.25
C THR A 95 3.80 4.26 -8.73
N ALA A 96 4.76 3.33 -8.72
CA ALA A 96 6.15 3.62 -8.38
C ALA A 96 6.78 4.66 -9.32
N LYS A 97 6.47 4.59 -10.63
CA LYS A 97 6.96 5.55 -11.63
C LYS A 97 6.49 6.99 -11.37
N LYS A 98 5.29 7.19 -10.79
CA LYS A 98 4.80 8.53 -10.39
C LYS A 98 5.71 9.21 -9.36
N TYR A 99 6.49 8.42 -8.62
CA TYR A 99 7.40 8.90 -7.59
C TYR A 99 8.83 9.07 -8.05
N LEU A 100 9.15 8.82 -9.32
CA LEU A 100 10.46 9.15 -9.86
C LEU A 100 10.76 10.62 -9.62
N GLY A 101 11.89 10.91 -8.96
CA GLY A 101 12.25 12.26 -8.56
C GLY A 101 11.90 12.65 -7.13
N ALA A 102 11.15 11.83 -6.39
CA ALA A 102 10.88 12.06 -4.97
C ALA A 102 12.19 11.95 -4.16
N PRO A 103 12.60 12.95 -3.36
CA PRO A 103 13.86 12.91 -2.61
C PRO A 103 13.85 11.86 -1.50
N TYR A 104 15.02 11.35 -1.10
CA TYR A 104 15.13 10.24 -0.14
C TYR A 104 14.58 10.60 1.26
N ALA A 105 15.10 11.65 1.90
CA ALA A 105 14.61 12.09 3.21
C ALA A 105 14.96 13.56 3.48
N GLN A 106 14.00 14.30 4.02
CA GLN A 106 14.14 15.75 4.25
C GLN A 106 15.37 16.13 5.09
N ARG A 107 15.69 15.32 6.10
CA ARG A 107 16.82 15.56 7.04
C ARG A 107 18.20 15.65 6.39
N TYR A 108 18.33 15.24 5.13
CA TYR A 108 19.60 15.28 4.41
C TYR A 108 19.76 16.52 3.54
N HIS A 109 18.76 17.40 3.53
CA HIS A 109 18.77 18.64 2.76
C HIS A 109 18.74 19.83 3.72
N ASP A 110 19.48 20.88 3.38
CA ASP A 110 19.42 22.14 4.11
C ASP A 110 18.25 22.99 3.59
N PRO A 111 17.44 23.64 4.46
CA PRO A 111 16.27 24.41 4.02
C PRO A 111 16.58 25.69 3.23
N VAL A 112 17.79 26.24 3.37
CA VAL A 112 18.17 27.56 2.84
C VAL A 112 19.15 27.41 1.69
N SER A 113 20.26 26.69 1.91
CA SER A 113 21.36 26.58 0.94
C SER A 113 21.93 25.16 0.96
N CYS A 114 21.25 24.23 0.29
CA CYS A 114 21.71 22.84 0.22
C CYS A 114 22.66 22.64 -0.95
N GLU A 115 23.89 22.24 -0.64
CA GLU A 115 24.93 21.89 -1.61
C GLU A 115 25.13 20.36 -1.69
N CYS A 116 24.12 19.57 -1.33
CA CYS A 116 24.23 18.12 -1.45
C CYS A 116 24.18 17.69 -2.93
N GLU A 117 24.80 16.54 -3.23
CA GLU A 117 24.92 16.00 -4.59
C GLU A 117 23.60 16.04 -5.36
N GLY A 118 22.48 15.69 -4.73
CA GLY A 118 21.19 15.70 -5.41
C GLY A 118 20.62 17.08 -5.70
N CYS A 119 20.80 18.07 -4.81
CA CYS A 119 20.35 19.44 -5.08
C CYS A 119 21.20 20.07 -6.21
N THR A 120 22.51 19.77 -6.24
CA THR A 120 23.39 20.22 -7.32
C THR A 120 23.07 19.54 -8.65
N GLU A 121 22.88 18.21 -8.69
CA GLU A 121 22.56 17.46 -9.91
C GLU A 121 21.22 17.89 -10.53
N ARG A 122 20.25 18.32 -9.71
CA ARG A 122 18.94 18.82 -10.19
C ARG A 122 18.85 20.32 -10.42
N GLU A 123 19.86 21.08 -9.99
CA GLU A 123 19.80 22.54 -9.96
C GLU A 123 18.56 23.07 -9.20
N GLU A 124 18.10 22.32 -8.19
CA GLU A 124 16.87 22.60 -7.42
C GLU A 124 17.04 22.24 -5.93
N GLN A 125 16.39 22.99 -5.05
CA GLN A 125 16.37 22.74 -3.61
C GLN A 125 15.37 21.62 -3.23
N LEU A 126 15.88 20.41 -3.00
CA LEU A 126 15.07 19.23 -2.68
C LEU A 126 14.39 19.27 -1.30
N PHE A 127 14.83 20.15 -0.38
CA PHE A 127 14.20 20.28 0.94
C PHE A 127 12.72 20.65 0.88
N HIS A 128 12.31 21.39 -0.15
CA HIS A 128 10.93 21.86 -0.34
C HIS A 128 10.13 21.02 -1.33
N ALA A 129 10.64 19.84 -1.70
CA ALA A 129 10.03 18.93 -2.69
C ALA A 129 9.46 17.64 -2.06
N PRO A 130 8.47 17.71 -1.14
CA PRO A 130 7.80 16.52 -0.66
C PRO A 130 6.96 15.86 -1.78
N PRO A 131 6.67 14.55 -1.70
CA PRO A 131 6.95 13.65 -0.58
C PRO A 131 8.41 13.15 -0.56
N PHE A 132 8.90 12.85 0.65
CA PHE A 132 10.20 12.22 0.85
C PHE A 132 10.04 10.71 1.01
N LEU A 133 10.74 9.94 0.17
CA LEU A 133 10.58 8.50 0.08
C LEU A 133 11.93 7.78 0.15
N ASP A 134 12.24 7.22 1.31
CA ASP A 134 13.27 6.19 1.43
C ASP A 134 12.81 4.86 0.81
N CYS A 135 13.67 3.85 0.81
CA CYS A 135 13.40 2.58 0.13
C CYS A 135 12.11 1.90 0.59
N CYS A 136 11.88 1.79 1.91
CA CYS A 136 10.68 1.17 2.44
C CYS A 136 9.46 2.10 2.40
N ALA A 137 9.66 3.42 2.48
CA ALA A 137 8.60 4.42 2.33
C ALA A 137 8.04 4.45 0.90
N LEU A 138 8.89 4.27 -0.13
CA LEU A 138 8.43 4.16 -1.52
C LEU A 138 7.45 2.98 -1.68
N VAL A 139 7.84 1.79 -1.23
CA VAL A 139 6.99 0.59 -1.28
C VAL A 139 5.68 0.83 -0.53
N ARG A 140 5.75 1.35 0.71
CA ARG A 140 4.55 1.68 1.50
C ARG A 140 3.64 2.66 0.79
N ARG A 141 4.20 3.70 0.18
CA ARG A 141 3.43 4.71 -0.52
C ARG A 141 2.71 4.11 -1.72
N CYS A 142 3.39 3.27 -2.50
CA CYS A 142 2.78 2.58 -3.64
C CYS A 142 1.66 1.63 -3.22
N VAL A 143 1.86 0.87 -2.13
CA VAL A 143 0.81 0.00 -1.57
C VAL A 143 -0.36 0.80 -1.01
N ALA A 144 -0.11 1.93 -0.36
CA ALA A 144 -1.16 2.80 0.19
C ALA A 144 -2.02 3.43 -0.93
N ASP A 145 -1.40 3.91 -2.00
CA ASP A 145 -2.10 4.44 -3.18
C ASP A 145 -2.95 3.35 -3.88
N LEU A 146 -2.60 2.06 -3.71
CA LEU A 146 -3.30 0.90 -4.26
C LEU A 146 -4.01 0.06 -3.19
N GLN A 147 -4.30 0.64 -2.01
CA GLN A 147 -4.82 -0.10 -0.86
C GLN A 147 -6.11 -0.86 -1.16
N GLU A 148 -6.96 -0.37 -2.07
CA GLU A 148 -8.21 -1.03 -2.46
C GLU A 148 -7.94 -2.30 -3.27
N HIS A 149 -6.92 -2.27 -4.12
CA HIS A 149 -6.47 -3.42 -4.88
C HIS A 149 -5.82 -4.47 -3.97
N PHE A 150 -4.89 -4.03 -3.11
CA PHE A 150 -4.24 -4.92 -2.15
C PHE A 150 -5.19 -5.41 -1.04
N GLY A 151 -6.24 -4.68 -0.70
CA GLY A 151 -7.20 -5.08 0.35
C GLY A 151 -6.70 -4.91 1.78
N PHE A 152 -5.56 -4.26 1.96
CA PHE A 152 -4.98 -3.96 3.25
C PHE A 152 -4.22 -2.64 3.21
N LYS A 153 -3.90 -2.12 4.39
CA LYS A 153 -3.01 -0.99 4.57
C LYS A 153 -1.69 -1.45 5.16
N LEU A 154 -0.60 -1.27 4.40
CA LEU A 154 0.75 -1.53 4.87
C LEU A 154 1.14 -0.44 5.89
N GLY A 155 1.41 -0.85 7.13
CA GLY A 155 1.66 0.08 8.25
C GLY A 155 3.04 0.71 8.24
N ARG A 156 3.49 1.16 9.41
CA ARG A 156 4.75 1.89 9.61
C ARG A 156 6.00 1.01 9.62
N GLY A 157 5.86 -0.29 9.42
CA GLY A 157 6.98 -1.23 9.34
C GLY A 157 8.04 -0.84 8.31
N ASN A 158 9.28 -1.20 8.60
CA ASN A 158 10.44 -0.97 7.74
C ASN A 158 10.59 -2.09 6.69
N GLN A 159 11.68 -2.08 5.93
CA GLN A 159 11.98 -3.10 4.93
C GLN A 159 12.05 -4.53 5.50
N ALA A 160 12.48 -4.72 6.75
CA ALA A 160 12.50 -6.04 7.37
C ALA A 160 11.08 -6.56 7.67
N TYR A 161 10.15 -5.69 8.05
CA TYR A 161 8.75 -6.07 8.17
C TYR A 161 8.14 -6.43 6.81
N GLN A 162 8.42 -5.62 5.78
CA GLN A 162 7.95 -5.92 4.42
C GLN A 162 8.46 -7.28 3.95
N PHE A 163 9.73 -7.58 4.21
CA PHE A 163 10.34 -8.87 3.96
C PHE A 163 9.59 -10.00 4.66
N ASP A 164 9.30 -9.85 5.96
CA ASP A 164 8.58 -10.87 6.75
C ASP A 164 7.15 -11.13 6.26
N THR A 165 6.52 -10.15 5.61
CA THR A 165 5.15 -10.31 5.11
C THR A 165 5.03 -10.99 3.74
N LEU A 166 6.16 -11.28 3.12
CA LEU A 166 6.23 -12.00 1.86
C LEU A 166 6.92 -13.33 2.15
N PRO A 167 6.24 -14.49 2.17
CA PRO A 167 6.88 -15.77 2.46
C PRO A 167 7.48 -16.44 1.21
N VAL A 168 6.99 -16.09 0.02
CA VAL A 168 7.40 -16.75 -1.22
C VAL A 168 8.74 -16.17 -1.69
N ARG A 169 9.79 -17.01 -1.70
CA ARG A 169 11.16 -16.69 -2.11
C ARG A 169 11.54 -17.48 -3.35
N VAL A 170 12.24 -16.82 -4.27
CA VAL A 170 12.82 -17.46 -5.46
C VAL A 170 14.34 -17.38 -5.43
N GLN A 171 15.01 -18.27 -6.15
CA GLN A 171 16.48 -18.40 -6.07
C GLN A 171 17.21 -17.41 -6.98
N SER A 172 16.54 -16.95 -8.04
CA SER A 172 17.14 -16.11 -9.06
C SER A 172 16.24 -14.97 -9.53
N VAL A 173 16.85 -13.91 -10.04
CA VAL A 173 16.15 -12.77 -10.66
C VAL A 173 15.30 -13.21 -11.86
N ALA A 174 15.68 -14.28 -12.56
CA ALA A 174 14.96 -14.80 -13.72
C ALA A 174 13.57 -15.36 -13.37
N GLU A 175 13.34 -15.71 -12.11
CA GLU A 175 12.05 -16.18 -11.61
C GLU A 175 11.16 -15.03 -11.13
N LEU A 176 11.68 -13.80 -11.05
CA LEU A 176 10.89 -12.64 -10.67
C LEU A 176 9.97 -12.19 -11.80
N GLU A 177 8.83 -11.64 -11.40
CA GLU A 177 7.90 -10.95 -12.28
C GLU A 177 7.94 -9.46 -11.98
N PRO A 178 7.77 -8.59 -12.99
CA PRO A 178 7.65 -7.16 -12.75
C PRO A 178 6.62 -6.86 -11.64
N GLY A 179 7.03 -6.03 -10.67
CA GLY A 179 6.29 -5.68 -9.46
C GLY A 179 6.72 -6.46 -8.22
N ASP A 180 7.50 -7.53 -8.36
CA ASP A 180 8.13 -8.21 -7.23
C ASP A 180 9.15 -7.33 -6.51
N LEU A 181 9.56 -7.76 -5.31
CA LEU A 181 10.51 -7.01 -4.49
C LEU A 181 11.86 -7.72 -4.38
N ILE A 182 12.93 -6.94 -4.38
CA ILE A 182 14.29 -7.41 -4.10
C ILE A 182 14.72 -6.78 -2.79
N PHE A 183 15.04 -7.61 -1.81
CA PHE A 183 15.57 -7.19 -0.52
C PHE A 183 17.07 -7.43 -0.45
N TYR A 184 17.76 -6.53 0.25
CA TYR A 184 19.21 -6.56 0.37
C TYR A 184 19.56 -6.84 1.82
N GLU A 185 20.24 -7.95 2.04
CA GLU A 185 20.86 -8.27 3.31
C GLU A 185 22.24 -7.64 3.36
N GLY A 186 22.56 -6.95 4.45
CA GLY A 186 23.85 -6.29 4.57
C GLY A 186 24.20 -5.87 5.97
N LYS A 187 25.49 -5.62 6.18
CA LYS A 187 26.04 -5.12 7.43
C LYS A 187 26.48 -3.68 7.29
N TYR A 188 25.96 -2.79 8.12
CA TYR A 188 26.40 -1.39 8.14
C TYR A 188 27.89 -1.29 8.49
N TYR A 189 28.60 -0.38 7.82
CA TYR A 189 29.99 -0.08 8.17
C TYR A 189 30.10 0.64 9.52
N SER A 190 29.08 1.45 9.85
CA SER A 190 29.03 2.16 11.11
C SER A 190 28.56 1.24 12.23
N THR A 191 29.37 1.13 13.29
CA THR A 191 29.01 0.39 14.51
C THR A 191 27.93 1.07 15.35
N SER A 192 27.67 2.36 15.11
CA SER A 192 26.59 3.11 15.76
C SER A 192 25.24 2.97 15.05
N ALA A 193 25.21 2.38 13.86
CA ALA A 193 23.96 2.17 13.14
C ALA A 193 23.14 1.07 13.81
N LYS A 194 21.85 1.32 14.00
CA LYS A 194 20.92 0.31 14.51
C LYS A 194 20.88 -0.87 13.52
N GLN A 195 21.24 -2.05 14.00
CA GLN A 195 21.10 -3.29 13.25
C GLN A 195 19.63 -3.50 12.89
N GLN A 196 19.37 -3.88 11.63
CA GLN A 196 18.02 -4.19 11.18
C GLN A 196 17.72 -5.66 11.48
N LEU A 197 16.45 -5.99 11.71
CA LEU A 197 16.04 -7.39 11.78
C LEU A 197 16.37 -8.09 10.47
N HIS A 198 16.82 -9.34 10.57
CA HIS A 198 17.28 -10.16 9.45
C HIS A 198 18.43 -9.56 8.63
N ASP A 199 19.11 -8.54 9.18
CA ASP A 199 20.11 -7.74 8.45
C ASP A 199 19.59 -7.14 7.13
N ILE A 200 18.26 -6.97 6.97
CA ILE A 200 17.66 -6.40 5.76
C ILE A 200 17.78 -4.87 5.79
N VAL A 201 18.62 -4.34 4.92
CA VAL A 201 19.03 -2.92 4.91
C VAL A 201 18.42 -2.09 3.78
N HIS A 202 17.89 -2.74 2.74
CA HIS A 202 17.33 -2.05 1.57
C HIS A 202 16.27 -2.91 0.86
N VAL A 203 15.41 -2.26 0.08
CA VAL A 203 14.37 -2.90 -0.75
C VAL A 203 14.16 -2.11 -2.04
N GLU A 204 13.94 -2.80 -3.16
CA GLU A 204 13.63 -2.21 -4.46
C GLU A 204 12.50 -2.95 -5.17
N ILE A 205 11.81 -2.23 -6.06
CA ILE A 205 10.72 -2.78 -6.87
C ILE A 205 11.31 -3.24 -8.20
N PHE A 206 11.20 -4.54 -8.49
CA PHE A 206 11.68 -5.12 -9.74
C PHE A 206 10.79 -4.73 -10.92
N THR A 207 11.38 -4.20 -11.98
CA THR A 207 10.67 -3.88 -13.23
C THR A 207 11.07 -4.81 -14.37
N GLY A 208 12.22 -5.49 -14.26
CA GLY A 208 12.83 -6.26 -15.34
C GLY A 208 13.46 -5.34 -16.38
N GLY A 209 12.70 -4.39 -16.92
CA GLY A 209 13.17 -3.45 -17.95
C GLY A 209 13.72 -4.17 -19.18
N GLU A 210 14.47 -3.45 -20.02
CA GLU A 210 15.10 -4.03 -21.21
C GLU A 210 16.31 -4.93 -20.86
N SER A 211 16.97 -4.65 -19.74
CA SER A 211 18.12 -5.42 -19.24
C SER A 211 17.73 -6.78 -18.64
N GLY A 212 16.45 -6.98 -18.29
CA GLY A 212 15.98 -8.10 -17.47
C GLY A 212 16.32 -7.98 -15.97
N GLU A 213 17.05 -6.94 -15.56
CA GLU A 213 17.50 -6.72 -14.18
C GLU A 213 17.04 -5.37 -13.58
N ALA A 214 16.28 -4.57 -14.33
CA ALA A 214 15.95 -3.21 -13.94
C ALA A 214 15.03 -3.13 -12.71
N VAL A 215 15.17 -2.03 -11.98
CA VAL A 215 14.48 -1.78 -10.70
C VAL A 215 14.17 -0.29 -10.51
N ILE A 216 13.12 -0.01 -9.75
CA ILE A 216 12.85 1.33 -9.21
C ILE A 216 13.18 1.32 -7.71
N GLY A 217 13.98 2.29 -7.27
CA GLY A 217 14.47 2.33 -5.89
C GLY A 217 14.95 3.68 -5.43
N SER A 218 15.09 3.81 -4.10
CA SER A 218 15.64 4.98 -3.42
C SER A 218 16.97 4.58 -2.75
N ARG A 219 18.05 4.51 -3.52
CA ARG A 219 19.35 3.96 -3.08
C ARG A 219 20.15 4.91 -2.19
N GLU A 220 20.14 6.19 -2.53
CA GLU A 220 21.13 7.15 -2.07
C GLU A 220 20.50 8.26 -1.24
N ARG A 221 21.11 8.56 -0.09
CA ARG A 221 20.53 9.46 0.92
C ARG A 221 20.32 10.91 0.47
N PHE A 222 21.11 11.36 -0.51
CA PHE A 222 21.07 12.72 -1.03
C PHE A 222 20.37 12.82 -2.38
N LYS A 223 19.94 11.69 -2.95
CA LYS A 223 19.27 11.66 -4.26
C LYS A 223 17.78 11.40 -4.08
N TRP A 224 17.16 10.98 -5.16
CA TRP A 224 15.75 10.72 -5.30
C TRP A 224 15.49 9.29 -5.78
N VAL A 225 14.21 8.91 -5.78
CA VAL A 225 13.73 7.68 -6.40
C VAL A 225 14.07 7.69 -7.89
N LYS A 226 14.84 6.70 -8.34
CA LYS A 226 15.30 6.54 -9.73
C LYS A 226 15.00 5.14 -10.22
N GLU A 227 14.94 5.01 -11.54
CA GLU A 227 15.05 3.72 -12.21
C GLU A 227 16.54 3.41 -12.42
N TYR A 228 16.92 2.16 -12.18
CA TYR A 228 18.26 1.65 -12.36
C TYR A 228 18.22 0.47 -13.32
N GLU A 229 19.21 0.39 -14.21
CA GLU A 229 19.31 -0.68 -15.21
C GLU A 229 19.52 -2.07 -14.59
N SER A 230 20.04 -2.16 -13.36
CA SER A 230 20.24 -3.41 -12.65
C SER A 230 19.98 -3.26 -11.15
N TYR A 231 19.44 -4.31 -10.53
CA TYR A 231 19.34 -4.48 -9.09
C TYR A 231 20.71 -4.61 -8.39
N ARG A 232 21.80 -4.82 -9.13
CA ARG A 232 23.12 -4.95 -8.54
C ARG A 232 23.58 -3.60 -7.99
N ILE A 233 24.05 -3.62 -6.75
CA ILE A 233 24.65 -2.48 -6.06
C ILE A 233 26.08 -2.89 -5.74
N ASP A 234 27.01 -2.50 -6.62
CA ASP A 234 28.40 -2.93 -6.51
C ASP A 234 29.11 -2.29 -5.32
N ASN A 235 28.78 -1.03 -5.01
CA ASN A 235 29.40 -0.28 -3.91
C ASN A 235 28.37 0.60 -3.19
N SER A 236 27.80 0.10 -2.10
CA SER A 236 27.05 0.93 -1.17
C SER A 236 28.02 1.66 -0.25
N ALA A 237 27.85 2.97 -0.05
CA ALA A 237 28.67 3.75 0.88
C ALA A 237 28.33 3.50 2.36
N ARG A 238 27.25 2.73 2.66
CA ARG A 238 26.67 2.63 4.01
C ARG A 238 26.75 1.24 4.62
N TRP A 239 26.70 0.21 3.78
CA TRP A 239 26.62 -1.16 4.21
C TRP A 239 27.32 -2.07 3.19
N LYS A 240 27.88 -3.17 3.70
CA LYS A 240 28.42 -4.25 2.88
C LYS A 240 27.30 -5.22 2.54
N LEU A 241 27.09 -5.49 1.25
CA LEU A 241 26.16 -6.51 0.78
C LEU A 241 26.59 -7.90 1.27
N ILE A 242 25.63 -8.68 1.75
CA ILE A 242 25.81 -10.10 2.09
C ILE A 242 25.08 -10.97 1.08
N ALA A 243 23.79 -10.70 0.86
CA ALA A 243 22.95 -11.49 -0.03
C ALA A 243 21.80 -10.65 -0.62
N TYR A 244 21.29 -11.12 -1.75
CA TYR A 244 20.02 -10.69 -2.31
C TYR A 244 18.93 -11.68 -1.93
N HIS A 245 17.74 -11.16 -1.64
CA HIS A 245 16.56 -11.97 -1.43
C HIS A 245 15.45 -11.56 -2.40
N PHE A 246 15.08 -12.47 -3.27
CA PHE A 246 14.08 -12.26 -4.31
C PHE A 246 12.72 -12.72 -3.78
N ALA A 247 11.78 -11.78 -3.63
CA ALA A 247 10.49 -12.02 -2.97
C ALA A 247 9.32 -11.76 -3.91
N LYS A 248 8.46 -12.77 -4.05
CA LYS A 248 7.20 -12.65 -4.79
C LYS A 248 6.18 -11.87 -3.98
N ILE A 249 5.49 -10.91 -4.59
CA ILE A 249 4.40 -10.17 -3.93
C ILE A 249 3.04 -10.89 -3.97
N ASP A 250 2.97 -12.12 -4.47
CA ASP A 250 1.74 -12.90 -4.61
C ASP A 250 0.86 -12.93 -3.35
N THR A 251 1.47 -13.09 -2.19
CA THR A 251 0.76 -13.07 -0.89
C THR A 251 0.04 -11.74 -0.65
N TRP A 252 0.66 -10.63 -1.05
CA TRP A 252 0.02 -9.31 -1.00
C TRP A 252 -1.08 -9.18 -2.05
N LEU A 253 -0.87 -9.70 -3.27
CA LEU A 253 -1.89 -9.67 -4.33
C LEU A 253 -3.16 -10.46 -3.96
N GLU A 254 -3.02 -11.47 -3.11
CA GLU A 254 -4.12 -12.24 -2.51
C GLU A 254 -4.80 -11.52 -1.34
N GLY A 255 -4.28 -10.36 -0.96
CA GLY A 255 -4.79 -9.53 0.13
C GLY A 255 -4.38 -9.97 1.53
N THR A 256 -3.30 -10.76 1.63
CA THR A 256 -2.75 -11.20 2.91
C THR A 256 -1.61 -10.29 3.34
N LEU A 257 -1.77 -9.64 4.50
CA LEU A 257 -0.70 -8.90 5.17
C LEU A 257 -0.53 -9.43 6.60
N GLN A 258 0.39 -10.37 6.76
CA GLN A 258 0.79 -10.89 8.07
C GLN A 258 2.29 -11.18 8.06
N SER A 259 2.95 -11.09 9.22
CA SER A 259 4.33 -11.54 9.36
C SER A 259 4.39 -13.07 9.35
N PHE A 260 5.29 -13.64 8.57
CA PHE A 260 5.60 -15.07 8.56
C PHE A 260 6.88 -15.41 9.34
N CYS A 261 7.50 -14.42 9.99
CA CYS A 261 8.65 -14.65 10.87
C CYS A 261 8.21 -15.21 12.22
N SER A 262 8.80 -16.33 12.64
CA SER A 262 8.58 -16.97 13.94
C SER A 262 9.43 -16.38 15.08
N GLU A 263 10.50 -15.66 14.73
CA GLU A 263 11.49 -15.17 15.70
C GLU A 263 11.16 -13.77 16.23
N HIS A 264 10.50 -12.94 15.42
CA HIS A 264 10.27 -11.53 15.71
C HIS A 264 8.78 -11.21 15.83
N THR A 265 8.40 -10.62 16.97
CA THR A 265 7.05 -10.10 17.18
C THR A 265 6.97 -8.66 16.72
N TRP A 266 6.10 -8.39 15.77
CA TRP A 266 5.81 -7.04 15.29
C TRP A 266 4.60 -6.46 16.03
N GLU A 267 4.73 -5.27 16.64
CA GLU A 267 3.65 -4.66 17.40
C GLU A 267 2.43 -4.33 16.52
N PRO A 268 1.25 -4.91 16.74
CA PRO A 268 0.12 -4.83 15.81
C PRO A 268 -0.35 -3.39 15.52
N ALA A 269 -0.33 -2.52 16.53
CA ALA A 269 -0.80 -1.13 16.42
C ALA A 269 -0.06 -0.30 15.35
N ASN A 270 1.13 -0.74 14.94
CA ASN A 270 2.00 0.02 14.05
C ASN A 270 2.17 -0.63 12.66
N MET A 271 1.63 -1.82 12.40
CA MET A 271 2.18 -2.70 11.34
C MET A 271 1.22 -3.10 10.24
N ALA A 272 -0.02 -3.41 10.57
CA ALA A 272 -1.04 -3.72 9.58
C ALA A 272 -2.40 -3.27 10.11
N GLU A 273 -3.13 -2.55 9.28
CA GLU A 273 -4.55 -2.37 9.48
C GLU A 273 -5.21 -3.09 8.30
N ALA A 274 -5.81 -4.26 8.56
CA ALA A 274 -6.69 -4.86 7.57
C ALA A 274 -7.73 -3.80 7.21
N HIS A 275 -7.96 -3.56 5.92
CA HIS A 275 -9.05 -2.71 5.50
C HIS A 275 -10.32 -3.48 5.82
N ARG A 276 -10.77 -3.40 7.08
CA ARG A 276 -12.15 -3.66 7.42
C ARG A 276 -12.90 -2.69 6.54
N LEU A 277 -13.55 -3.17 5.48
CA LEU A 277 -14.70 -2.49 4.90
C LEU A 277 -15.47 -1.97 6.12
N ARG A 278 -15.48 -0.64 6.30
CA ARG A 278 -15.97 -0.01 7.53
C ARG A 278 -17.32 -0.66 7.87
N ASP A 279 -17.38 -1.24 9.08
CA ASP A 279 -18.56 -1.71 9.84
C ASP A 279 -18.34 -3.06 10.54
N ALA A 280 -17.24 -3.19 11.29
CA ALA A 280 -17.28 -4.07 12.45
C ALA A 280 -17.80 -3.25 13.64
N PRO A 281 -19.10 -3.35 14.03
CA PRO A 281 -19.55 -2.71 15.25
C PRO A 281 -18.77 -3.30 16.42
N THR A 282 -18.30 -2.39 17.28
CA THR A 282 -17.75 -2.68 18.60
C THR A 282 -18.60 -3.74 19.30
N LYS A 283 -17.93 -4.66 20.02
CA LYS A 283 -18.61 -5.70 20.82
C LYS A 283 -19.75 -5.06 21.62
N SER A 284 -20.98 -5.51 21.35
CA SER A 284 -22.15 -5.11 22.12
C SER A 284 -21.91 -5.48 23.58
N ILE A 285 -22.14 -4.51 24.49
CA ILE A 285 -22.06 -4.68 25.95
C ILE A 285 -23.14 -5.62 26.52
N PHE A 286 -24.04 -6.15 25.67
CA PHE A 286 -25.22 -6.92 26.06
C PHE A 286 -25.13 -8.44 25.83
N THR A 287 -23.94 -9.02 25.65
CA THR A 287 -23.81 -10.47 25.85
C THR A 287 -23.75 -10.76 27.33
N ALA A 288 -24.93 -10.79 27.97
CA ALA A 288 -25.10 -11.37 29.29
C ALA A 288 -24.88 -12.88 29.18
N ASP A 289 -24.04 -13.38 30.07
CA ASP A 289 -23.82 -14.80 30.33
C ASP A 289 -25.16 -15.50 30.50
N THR A 290 -25.49 -16.38 29.56
CA THR A 290 -26.52 -17.40 29.80
C THR A 290 -25.76 -18.64 30.23
N GLU A 291 -25.45 -18.65 31.52
CA GLU A 291 -25.03 -19.85 32.22
C GLU A 291 -26.14 -20.91 32.12
N ASN A 292 -25.63 -22.12 32.04
CA ASN A 292 -26.29 -23.35 31.68
C ASN A 292 -26.87 -23.97 32.96
N GLU A 293 -28.10 -23.65 33.33
CA GLU A 293 -28.86 -24.46 34.28
C GLU A 293 -29.53 -25.61 33.52
N ALA A 294 -28.77 -26.70 33.38
CA ALA A 294 -29.32 -28.00 33.09
C ALA A 294 -30.17 -28.43 34.30
N ALA A 295 -31.48 -28.55 34.06
CA ALA A 295 -32.41 -29.20 34.96
C ALA A 295 -31.97 -30.64 35.24
N SER A 296 -31.74 -30.94 36.52
CA SER A 296 -31.79 -32.31 37.04
C SER A 296 -32.65 -32.29 38.31
N ASP A 297 -33.95 -32.45 38.12
CA ASP A 297 -34.89 -32.86 39.17
C ASP A 297 -35.19 -34.35 38.98
N ASP A 298 -34.66 -35.13 39.93
CA ASP A 298 -35.26 -36.19 40.74
C ASP A 298 -36.00 -37.43 40.18
N ASP A 299 -35.73 -38.51 40.93
CA ASP A 299 -36.56 -39.67 41.30
C ASP A 299 -36.78 -40.84 40.31
N CYS A 300 -36.00 -41.91 40.53
CA CYS A 300 -36.49 -43.17 41.11
C CYS A 300 -35.35 -44.09 41.57
#